data_AF-A0A0J6T9I8-F1
#
_entry.id   AF-A0A0J6T9I8-F1
#
_cell.length_a   1.000
_cell.length_b   1.000
_cell.length_c   1.000
_cell.angle_alpha   90.00
_cell.angle_beta   90.00
_cell.angle_gamma   90.00
#
_symmetry.space_group_name_H-M   'P 1'
#
loop_
_entity.id
_entity.type
_entity.pdbx_description
1 polymer ?
#
loop_
_entity_poly.entity_id
_entity_poly.type
_entity_poly.pdbx_seq_one_letter_code
_entity_poly.pdbx_strand_id
1 'polypeptide(L)'
;MTMLTRYGSQAFDLADLASRPLIDDWELVPEHRGDGMVLRGVDEQGRTRETGTVQGLDAEAGWAWTCTSKLIRLGTPLSHDPTAGVTL
;
A
#
# COMPACT_ATOMS: atom_id res chain seq x y z
N MET A 1 6.16 -19.66 -4.91
CA MET A 1 6.57 -18.28 -4.57
C MET A 1 6.21 -17.43 -5.76
N THR A 2 5.18 -16.60 -5.63
CA THR A 2 4.59 -15.87 -6.76
C THR A 2 4.92 -14.40 -6.57
N MET A 3 5.53 -13.80 -7.57
CA MET A 3 6.04 -12.43 -7.53
C MET A 3 5.13 -11.50 -8.32
N LEU A 4 4.82 -10.34 -7.76
CA LEU A 4 4.16 -9.24 -8.46
C LEU A 4 5.19 -8.18 -8.82
N THR A 5 5.30 -7.89 -10.12
CA THR A 5 6.10 -6.78 -10.65
C THR A 5 5.15 -5.76 -11.27
N ARG A 6 4.69 -4.80 -10.46
CA ARG A 6 3.69 -3.80 -10.89
C ARG A 6 4.24 -2.37 -10.95
N TYR A 7 5.17 -2.04 -10.06
CA TYR A 7 5.79 -0.72 -9.96
C TYR A 7 7.29 -0.83 -10.24
N GLY A 8 7.82 0.08 -11.07
CA GLY A 8 9.12 -0.03 -11.73
C GLY A 8 10.24 -0.67 -10.88
N SER A 9 10.77 -1.79 -11.36
CA SER A 9 11.91 -2.54 -10.79
C SER A 9 11.69 -3.18 -9.42
N GLN A 10 10.49 -3.15 -8.85
CA GLN A 10 10.19 -3.79 -7.56
C GLN A 10 9.38 -5.06 -7.76
N ALA A 11 9.91 -6.18 -7.27
CA ALA A 11 9.24 -7.47 -7.21
C ALA A 11 8.81 -7.73 -5.76
N PHE A 12 7.53 -8.01 -5.56
CA PHE A 12 6.96 -8.31 -4.25
C PHE A 12 6.50 -9.74 -4.19
N ASP A 13 6.85 -10.43 -3.10
CA ASP A 13 6.25 -11.74 -2.81
C ASP A 13 4.77 -11.54 -2.45
N LEU A 14 3.88 -12.25 -3.17
CA LEU A 14 2.44 -12.12 -2.98
C LEU A 14 1.98 -12.59 -1.59
N ALA A 15 2.66 -13.57 -0.98
CA ALA A 15 2.30 -14.04 0.35
C ALA A 15 2.70 -13.03 1.44
N ASP A 16 3.89 -12.43 1.34
CA ASP A 16 4.28 -11.29 2.17
C ASP A 16 3.28 -10.15 2.00
N LEU A 17 2.91 -9.82 0.76
CA LEU A 17 2.01 -8.71 0.47
C LEU A 17 0.60 -8.93 1.05
N ALA A 18 0.05 -10.14 0.93
CA ALA A 18 -1.24 -10.50 1.50
C ALA A 18 -1.26 -10.43 3.04
N SER A 19 -0.10 -10.63 3.68
CA SER A 19 0.05 -10.51 5.14
C SER A 19 0.16 -9.07 5.64
N ARG A 20 0.36 -8.09 4.73
CA ARG A 20 0.52 -6.69 5.11
C ARG A 20 -0.81 -6.07 5.54
N PRO A 21 -0.78 -5.18 6.55
CA PRO A 21 -1.97 -4.49 7.03
C PRO A 21 -2.59 -3.66 5.90
N LEU A 22 -3.90 -3.82 5.72
CA LEU A 22 -4.73 -3.00 4.86
C LEU A 22 -5.11 -1.70 5.58
N ILE A 23 -5.06 -0.58 4.87
CA ILE A 23 -5.58 0.70 5.33
C ILE A 23 -6.86 0.99 4.53
N ASP A 24 -8.01 0.90 5.18
CA ASP A 24 -9.32 0.89 4.53
C ASP A 24 -9.80 2.32 4.24
N ASP A 25 -9.85 3.14 5.28
CA ASP A 25 -10.15 4.56 5.21
C ASP A 25 -8.84 5.34 5.32
N TRP A 26 -8.43 6.05 4.26
CA TRP A 26 -7.16 6.75 4.24
C TRP A 26 -7.25 8.11 3.54
N GLU A 27 -6.36 9.00 3.97
CA GLU A 27 -6.10 10.31 3.39
C GLU A 27 -4.59 10.51 3.18
N LEU A 28 -4.25 11.24 2.13
CA LEU A 28 -2.89 11.76 1.93
C LEU A 28 -2.75 13.06 2.72
N VAL A 29 -1.78 13.09 3.62
CA VAL A 29 -1.53 14.24 4.49
C VAL A 29 -0.11 14.77 4.25
N PRO A 30 0.09 16.10 4.15
CA PRO A 30 1.43 16.65 4.08
C PRO A 30 2.25 16.34 5.33
N GLU A 31 3.47 15.87 5.13
CA GLU A 31 4.40 15.54 6.20
C GLU A 31 4.84 16.84 6.90
N HIS A 32 4.51 16.99 8.18
CA HIS A 32 4.80 18.22 8.92
C HIS A 32 6.30 18.48 9.15
N ARG A 33 7.18 17.52 8.82
CA ARG A 33 8.65 17.58 9.03
C ARG A 33 9.48 17.52 7.75
N GLY A 34 8.88 17.47 6.56
CA GLY A 34 9.61 17.39 5.29
C GLY A 34 8.73 17.68 4.07
N ASP A 35 9.32 17.75 2.88
CA ASP A 35 8.61 18.01 1.61
C ASP A 35 7.85 16.78 1.07
N GLY A 36 7.31 15.96 1.98
CA GLY A 36 6.73 14.66 1.69
C GLY A 36 5.21 14.61 1.92
N MET A 37 4.58 13.54 1.43
CA MET A 37 3.21 13.16 1.82
C MET A 37 3.27 11.86 2.60
N VAL A 38 2.45 11.72 3.63
CA VAL A 38 2.24 10.46 4.36
C VAL A 38 0.82 9.97 4.11
N LEU A 39 0.62 8.64 4.19
CA LEU A 39 -0.72 8.08 4.27
C LEU A 39 -1.11 7.98 5.73
N ARG A 40 -2.24 8.59 6.06
CA ARG A 40 -2.89 8.42 7.34
C ARG A 40 -4.21 7.74 7.10
N GLY A 41 -4.53 6.73 7.89
CA GLY A 41 -5.79 6.04 7.74
C GLY A 41 -6.07 5.08 8.87
N VAL A 42 -7.08 4.26 8.70
CA VAL A 42 -7.56 3.30 9.69
C VAL A 42 -7.37 1.88 9.13
N ASP A 43 -6.75 1.00 9.92
CA ASP A 43 -6.63 -0.41 9.55
C ASP A 43 -7.94 -1.18 9.82
N GLU A 44 -8.02 -2.42 9.35
CA GLU A 44 -9.19 -3.31 9.54
C GLU A 44 -9.56 -3.53 11.01
N GLN A 45 -8.67 -3.21 11.96
CA GLN A 45 -8.90 -3.31 13.40
C GLN A 45 -9.36 -1.98 14.02
N GLY A 46 -9.64 -0.97 13.20
CA GLY A 46 -10.05 0.35 13.67
C GLY A 46 -8.91 1.20 14.23
N ARG A 47 -7.65 0.82 14.01
CA ARG A 47 -6.50 1.56 14.56
C ARG A 47 -5.98 2.55 13.52
N THR A 48 -5.73 3.78 13.98
CA THR A 48 -5.06 4.77 13.15
C THR A 48 -3.64 4.33 12.83
N ARG A 49 -3.31 4.34 11.54
CA ARG A 49 -1.99 4.09 10.98
C ARG A 49 -1.52 5.33 10.27
N GLU A 50 -0.24 5.64 10.44
CA GLU A 50 0.47 6.63 9.65
C GLU A 50 1.68 5.94 9.04
N THR A 51 1.92 6.18 7.76
CA THR A 51 3.03 5.60 7.03
C THR A 51 4.22 6.54 7.01
N GLY A 52 5.39 6.04 6.63
CA GLY A 52 6.47 6.93 6.20
C GLY A 52 6.13 7.66 4.91
N THR A 53 7.01 8.57 4.48
CA THR A 53 6.86 9.36 3.27
C THR A 53 6.58 8.48 2.04
N VAL A 54 5.45 8.74 1.40
CA VAL A 54 4.96 8.10 0.19
C VAL A 54 5.73 8.65 -1.00
N GLN A 55 6.26 7.74 -1.81
CA GLN A 55 6.95 8.04 -3.07
C GLN A 55 6.02 7.93 -4.27
N GLY A 56 4.90 7.22 -4.13
CA GLY A 56 3.78 7.31 -5.05
C GLY A 56 2.59 6.47 -4.62
N LEU A 57 1.48 6.76 -5.29
CA LEU A 57 0.15 6.29 -4.99
C LEU A 57 -0.53 5.87 -6.29
N ASP A 58 -1.15 4.70 -6.26
CA ASP A 58 -2.04 4.16 -7.29
C ASP A 58 -3.36 3.80 -6.60
N ALA A 59 -4.20 4.82 -6.38
CA ALA A 59 -5.46 4.68 -5.66
C ALA A 59 -6.48 3.83 -6.42
N GLU A 60 -6.41 3.80 -7.76
CA GLU A 60 -7.26 2.96 -8.60
C GLU A 60 -6.93 1.48 -8.40
N ALA A 61 -5.64 1.14 -8.32
CA ALA A 61 -5.21 -0.20 -8.01
C ALA A 61 -5.26 -0.54 -6.51
N GLY A 62 -5.38 0.45 -5.62
CA GLY A 62 -5.41 0.25 -4.18
C GLY A 62 -4.02 0.07 -3.55
N TRP A 63 -3.01 0.78 -4.05
CA TRP A 63 -1.62 0.65 -3.57
C TRP A 63 -0.92 1.98 -3.37
N ALA A 64 0.00 2.02 -2.42
CA ALA A 64 1.01 3.08 -2.30
C ALA A 64 2.36 2.49 -1.92
N TRP A 65 3.45 3.21 -2.20
CA TRP A 65 4.79 2.81 -1.79
C TRP A 65 5.54 3.95 -1.11
N THR A 66 6.39 3.60 -0.15
CA THR A 66 7.20 4.55 0.63
C THR A 66 8.68 4.51 0.23
N CYS A 67 9.47 5.48 0.69
CA CYS A 67 10.94 5.53 0.50
C CYS A 67 11.66 4.24 0.93
N THR A 68 11.10 3.52 1.91
CA THR A 68 11.65 2.24 2.37
C THR A 68 11.27 1.04 1.48
N SER A 69 10.74 1.30 0.28
CA SER A 69 10.23 0.29 -0.67
C SER A 69 9.11 -0.59 -0.12
N LYS A 70 8.44 -0.15 0.95
CA LYS A 70 7.31 -0.88 1.51
C LYS A 70 6.05 -0.50 0.75
N LEU A 71 5.50 -1.47 0.01
CA LEU A 71 4.15 -1.40 -0.54
C LEU A 71 3.11 -1.47 0.59
N ILE A 72 2.09 -0.63 0.48
CA ILE A 72 0.96 -0.46 1.41
C ILE A 72 -0.31 -0.79 0.64
N ARG A 73 -1.18 -1.58 1.28
CA ARG A 73 -2.50 -1.95 0.77
C ARG A 73 -3.51 -0.87 1.13
N LEU A 74 -4.29 -0.42 0.16
CA LEU A 74 -5.35 0.57 0.31
C LEU A 74 -6.71 -0.05 0.01
N GLY A 75 -7.74 0.31 0.77
CA GLY A 75 -9.09 -0.28 0.77
C GLY A 75 -9.95 -0.06 -0.48
N THR A 76 -9.41 0.34 -1.62
CA THR A 76 -10.21 0.47 -2.86
C THR A 76 -10.44 -0.88 -3.56
N PRO A 77 -11.60 -1.07 -4.25
CA PRO A 77 -12.18 -2.39 -4.53
C PRO A 77 -11.49 -3.23 -5.62
N LEU A 78 -10.50 -2.70 -6.35
CA LEU A 78 -9.94 -3.37 -7.53
C LEU A 78 -8.77 -4.33 -7.24
N SER A 79 -8.02 -4.18 -6.13
CA SER A 79 -6.97 -5.14 -5.75
C SER A 79 -6.73 -5.21 -4.24
N HIS A 80 -7.80 -5.26 -3.44
CA HIS A 80 -7.67 -5.55 -2.01
C HIS A 80 -6.95 -6.89 -1.78
N ASP A 81 -7.13 -7.86 -2.68
CA ASP A 81 -6.41 -9.13 -2.68
C ASP A 81 -5.29 -9.09 -3.74
N PRO A 82 -4.00 -9.15 -3.34
CA PRO A 82 -2.89 -9.15 -4.28
C PRO A 82 -2.85 -10.41 -5.17
N THR A 83 -3.63 -11.44 -4.85
CA THR A 83 -3.79 -12.65 -5.67
C THR A 83 -5.01 -12.59 -6.60
N ALA A 84 -5.88 -11.58 -6.48
CA ALA A 84 -7.03 -11.44 -7.38
C ALA A 84 -6.57 -11.27 -8.84
N GLY A 85 -6.96 -12.23 -9.68
CA GLY A 85 -6.59 -12.27 -11.10
C GLY A 85 -5.26 -12.98 -11.41
N VAL A 86 -4.53 -13.45 -10.40
CA VAL A 86 -3.36 -14.31 -10.59
C VAL A 86 -3.80 -15.77 -10.43
N THR A 87 -3.98 -16.49 -11.54
CA THR A 87 -4.19 -17.94 -11.49
C THR A 87 -2.86 -18.62 -11.14
N LEU A 88 -2.82 -19.30 -9.98
CA LEU A 88 -1.67 -20.09 -9.50
C LEU A 88 -1.51 -21.40 -10.29
#